data_AF-A0A1Y2JMX7-F1
#
_entry.id   AF-A0A1Y2JMX7-F1
#
_cell.length_a   1.000
_cell.length_b   1.000
_cell.length_c   1.000
_cell.angle_alpha   90.00
_cell.angle_beta   90.00
_cell.angle_gamma   90.00
#
_symmetry.space_group_name_H-M   'P 1'
#
loop_
_entity.id
_entity.type
_entity.pdbx_description
1 polymer ?
#
loop_
_entity_poly.entity_id
_entity_poly.type
_entity_poly.pdbx_seq_one_letter_code
_entity_poly.pdbx_strand_id
1 'polypeptide(L)'
;MIRREGLLADAGGWRMIFPDLKPRLKELRRRTDLKRSDVHTDAATPPWVCACARRVDALYYACRHNRSEENNASVVVSFEAPEREIIIDGRDFLYPVFQFGVPERARPALASVFGSAILRYADRAWSTEEQSLRILYCDLAVQDDEVVAAHATNGIVLGGKSRTVFASAFMARAPIMPANIRAVDVVKAVDYSAPEVELPFRDLTIFGL
;
A
#
# COMPACT_ATOMS: atom_id res chain seq x y z
N MET A 1 -2.80 0.12 -26.68
CA MET A 1 -3.48 1.07 -25.79
C MET A 1 -2.54 1.56 -24.69
N ILE A 2 -2.17 0.72 -23.69
CA ILE A 2 -1.32 1.12 -22.54
C ILE A 2 -0.01 1.85 -22.95
N ARG A 3 0.75 1.31 -23.92
CA ARG A 3 2.00 1.97 -24.37
C ARG A 3 1.80 3.35 -25.00
N ARG A 4 0.60 3.65 -25.50
CA ARG A 4 0.27 4.91 -26.19
C ARG A 4 -0.41 5.90 -25.24
N GLU A 5 -1.25 5.41 -24.33
CA GLU A 5 -2.13 6.23 -23.49
C GLU A 5 -1.67 6.31 -22.03
N GLY A 6 -0.77 5.41 -21.61
CA GLY A 6 -0.31 5.32 -20.23
C GLY A 6 -1.25 4.47 -19.36
N LEU A 7 -1.21 4.70 -18.05
CA LEU A 7 -2.17 4.15 -17.10
C LEU A 7 -2.99 5.29 -16.50
N LEU A 8 -4.31 5.21 -16.72
CA LEU A 8 -5.28 6.13 -16.15
C LEU A 8 -5.93 5.48 -14.94
N ALA A 9 -6.26 6.27 -13.92
CA ALA A 9 -6.85 5.76 -12.67
C ALA A 9 -8.33 5.40 -12.78
N ASP A 10 -9.01 5.82 -13.85
CA ASP A 10 -10.40 5.49 -14.16
C ASP A 10 -10.55 4.26 -15.08
N ALA A 11 -9.45 3.64 -15.49
CA ALA A 11 -9.45 2.49 -16.40
C ALA A 11 -9.89 1.17 -15.73
N GLY A 12 -10.23 1.17 -14.43
CA GLY A 12 -10.65 -0.01 -13.67
C GLY A 12 -11.86 0.25 -12.78
N GLY A 13 -12.45 -0.83 -12.24
CA GLY A 13 -13.63 -0.75 -11.36
C GLY A 13 -13.39 -0.08 -10.01
N TRP A 14 -12.13 0.10 -9.60
CA TRP A 14 -11.75 0.67 -8.32
C TRP A 14 -11.18 2.08 -8.50
N ARG A 15 -11.88 3.07 -7.94
CA ARG A 15 -11.34 4.43 -7.80
C ARG A 15 -10.50 4.51 -6.55
N MET A 16 -9.20 4.59 -6.73
CA MET A 16 -8.23 4.74 -5.65
C MET A 16 -8.06 6.24 -5.37
N ILE A 17 -8.76 6.73 -4.35
CA ILE A 17 -8.79 8.14 -3.97
C ILE A 17 -8.16 8.24 -2.58
N PHE A 18 -7.01 8.89 -2.50
CA PHE A 18 -6.25 9.06 -1.26
C PHE A 18 -5.66 10.46 -1.14
N PRO A 19 -5.89 11.20 -0.04
CA PRO A 19 -5.44 12.59 0.10
C PRO A 19 -3.91 12.66 0.02
N ASP A 20 -3.40 13.69 -0.65
CA ASP A 20 -1.96 13.94 -0.70
C ASP A 20 -1.51 14.70 0.55
N LEU A 21 -0.89 13.98 1.48
CA LEU A 21 -0.43 14.53 2.75
C LEU A 21 1.07 14.83 2.73
N LYS A 22 1.83 14.33 1.75
CA LYS A 22 3.29 14.52 1.68
C LYS A 22 3.71 15.99 1.84
N PRO A 23 3.06 17.00 1.20
CA PRO A 23 3.44 18.40 1.36
C PRO A 23 3.32 18.93 2.80
N ARG A 24 2.42 18.33 3.60
CA ARG A 24 2.10 18.76 4.98
C ARG A 24 2.55 17.75 6.02
N LEU A 25 3.19 16.65 5.62
CA LEU A 25 3.45 15.52 6.51
C LEU A 25 4.28 15.92 7.73
N LYS A 26 5.30 16.76 7.53
CA LYS A 26 6.16 17.27 8.62
C LYS A 26 5.39 18.10 9.64
N GLU A 27 4.40 18.88 9.20
CA GLU A 27 3.50 19.66 10.05
C GLU A 27 2.56 18.73 10.82
N LEU A 28 1.81 17.89 10.09
CA LEU A 28 0.80 16.98 10.65
C LEU A 28 1.41 16.01 11.67
N ARG A 29 2.61 15.50 11.40
CA ARG A 29 3.34 14.61 12.30
C ARG A 29 3.63 15.24 13.67
N ARG A 30 3.77 16.56 13.75
CA ARG A 30 4.08 17.27 15.01
C ARG A 30 2.84 17.54 15.87
N ARG A 31 1.64 17.45 15.29
CA ARG A 31 0.40 17.71 16.04
C ARG A 31 0.13 16.60 17.02
N THR A 32 -0.30 16.93 18.23
CA THR A 32 -0.72 15.98 19.27
C THR A 32 -2.23 15.72 19.26
N ASP A 33 -3.00 16.63 18.64
CA ASP A 33 -4.46 16.63 18.59
C ASP A 33 -4.98 16.43 17.15
N LEU A 34 -4.44 15.44 16.44
CA LEU A 34 -4.77 15.20 15.04
C LEU A 34 -6.27 14.93 14.85
N LYS A 35 -6.92 15.69 13.97
CA LYS A 35 -8.34 15.57 13.63
C LYS A 35 -8.52 15.09 12.21
N ARG A 36 -9.67 14.49 11.94
CA ARG A 36 -10.06 14.07 10.59
C ARG A 36 -9.96 15.22 9.58
N SER A 37 -10.37 16.43 9.95
CA SER A 37 -10.31 17.63 9.11
C SER A 37 -8.88 18.07 8.75
N ASP A 38 -7.86 17.62 9.49
CA ASP A 38 -6.47 17.98 9.22
C ASP A 38 -5.90 17.15 8.05
N VAL A 39 -6.41 15.92 7.90
CA VAL A 39 -5.97 14.90 6.95
C VAL A 39 -6.90 14.83 5.74
N HIS A 40 -8.21 14.81 5.98
CA HIS A 40 -9.24 14.78 4.94
C HIS A 40 -9.82 16.18 4.74
N THR A 41 -9.10 16.98 3.95
CA THR A 41 -9.55 18.31 3.52
C THR A 41 -10.38 18.21 2.24
N ASP A 42 -11.18 19.24 1.94
CA ASP A 42 -11.93 19.36 0.67
C ASP A 42 -11.02 19.57 -0.56
N ALA A 43 -9.70 19.57 -0.39
CA ALA A 43 -8.75 19.64 -1.49
C ALA A 43 -8.94 18.47 -2.46
N ALA A 44 -8.75 18.76 -3.76
CA ALA A 44 -8.82 17.76 -4.81
C ALA A 44 -7.89 16.59 -4.47
N THR A 45 -8.47 15.40 -4.32
CA THR A 45 -7.72 14.20 -4.02
C THR A 45 -7.22 13.61 -5.33
N PRO A 46 -5.90 13.48 -5.54
CA PRO A 46 -5.37 12.94 -6.78
C PRO A 46 -5.83 11.48 -6.94
N PRO A 47 -6.00 11.03 -8.19
CA PRO A 47 -6.33 9.64 -8.43
C PRO A 47 -5.04 8.80 -8.45
N TRP A 48 -5.16 7.53 -8.05
CA TRP A 48 -4.03 6.63 -7.92
C TRP A 48 -4.26 5.32 -8.69
N VAL A 49 -3.19 4.60 -8.99
CA VAL A 49 -3.22 3.23 -9.53
C VAL A 49 -2.45 2.30 -8.58
N CYS A 50 -2.96 1.09 -8.38
CA CYS A 50 -2.26 0.09 -7.57
C CYS A 50 -0.96 -0.35 -8.25
N ALA A 51 0.09 -0.54 -7.46
CA ALA A 51 1.40 -0.96 -7.93
C ALA A 51 2.09 -1.84 -6.88
N CYS A 52 3.11 -2.56 -7.32
CA CYS A 52 4.03 -3.30 -6.46
C CYS A 52 5.46 -2.94 -6.84
N ALA A 53 6.39 -2.99 -5.89
CA ALA A 53 7.81 -2.79 -6.20
C ALA A 53 8.42 -4.01 -6.90
N ARG A 54 7.93 -5.22 -6.58
CA ARG A 54 8.44 -6.47 -7.14
C ARG A 54 7.50 -7.02 -8.21
N ARG A 55 8.09 -7.57 -9.28
CA ARG A 55 7.34 -8.25 -10.35
C ARG A 55 6.51 -9.41 -9.83
N VAL A 56 7.04 -10.21 -8.90
CA VAL A 56 6.33 -11.37 -8.34
C VAL A 56 5.03 -10.98 -7.63
N ASP A 57 5.02 -9.84 -6.94
CA ASP A 57 3.80 -9.31 -6.31
C ASP A 57 2.78 -8.87 -7.36
N ALA A 58 3.23 -8.19 -8.44
CA ALA A 58 2.34 -7.82 -9.55
C ALA A 58 1.76 -9.06 -10.26
N LEU A 59 2.52 -10.14 -10.37
CA LEU A 59 2.05 -11.41 -10.93
C LEU A 59 0.93 -12.03 -10.09
N TYR A 60 0.97 -11.92 -8.76
CA TYR A 60 -0.12 -12.35 -7.88
C TYR A 60 -1.45 -11.71 -8.30
N TYR A 61 -1.45 -10.38 -8.49
CA TYR A 61 -2.66 -9.66 -8.87
C TYR A 61 -3.12 -10.02 -10.28
N ALA A 62 -2.20 -10.07 -11.25
CA ALA A 62 -2.53 -10.34 -12.64
C ALA A 62 -2.98 -11.79 -12.89
N CYS A 63 -2.42 -12.77 -12.18
CA CYS A 63 -2.63 -14.20 -12.45
C CYS A 63 -3.65 -14.84 -11.51
N ARG A 64 -3.87 -14.29 -10.31
CA ARG A 64 -4.70 -14.91 -9.27
C ARG A 64 -5.78 -13.99 -8.74
N HIS A 65 -5.43 -12.85 -8.15
CA HIS A 65 -6.41 -12.05 -7.39
C HIS A 65 -7.47 -11.38 -8.29
N ASN A 66 -7.06 -10.77 -9.40
CA ASN A 66 -7.97 -10.04 -10.29
C ASN A 66 -8.45 -10.89 -11.48
N ARG A 67 -8.01 -12.16 -11.55
CA ARG A 67 -8.35 -13.04 -12.66
C ARG A 67 -9.75 -13.62 -12.46
N SER A 68 -10.58 -13.51 -13.49
CA SER A 68 -11.91 -14.13 -13.56
C SER A 68 -12.16 -14.69 -14.97
N GLU A 69 -13.33 -15.28 -15.22
CA GLU A 69 -13.72 -15.72 -16.56
C GLU A 69 -13.76 -14.54 -17.55
N GLU A 70 -14.31 -13.41 -17.10
CA GLU A 70 -14.40 -12.15 -17.87
C GLU A 70 -13.06 -11.40 -17.95
N ASN A 71 -12.25 -11.46 -16.88
CA ASN A 71 -10.92 -10.83 -16.81
C ASN A 71 -9.81 -11.89 -16.82
N ASN A 72 -9.59 -12.48 -17.99
CA ASN A 72 -8.69 -13.62 -18.16
C ASN A 72 -7.35 -13.28 -18.85
N ALA A 73 -7.11 -12.01 -19.15
CA ALA A 73 -5.84 -11.54 -19.69
C ALA A 73 -4.92 -11.09 -18.55
N SER A 74 -3.90 -11.89 -18.24
CA SER A 74 -2.92 -11.54 -17.21
C SER A 74 -1.85 -10.64 -17.83
N VAL A 75 -1.93 -9.34 -17.55
CA VAL A 75 -1.00 -8.32 -18.04
C VAL A 75 -0.20 -7.75 -16.88
N VAL A 76 1.12 -7.68 -17.04
CA VAL A 76 2.03 -6.99 -16.11
C VAL A 76 2.60 -5.77 -16.81
N VAL A 77 2.45 -4.61 -16.19
CA VAL A 77 3.01 -3.34 -16.67
C VAL A 77 4.13 -2.93 -15.74
N SER A 78 5.31 -2.70 -16.28
CA SER A 78 6.44 -2.12 -15.54
C SER A 78 6.58 -0.66 -15.94
N PHE A 79 6.72 0.21 -14.94
CA PHE A 79 6.86 1.65 -15.14
C PHE A 79 7.80 2.25 -14.10
N GLU A 80 8.24 3.47 -14.36
CA GLU A 80 8.94 4.28 -13.37
C GLU A 80 8.03 5.36 -12.83
N ALA A 81 8.06 5.55 -11.52
CA ALA A 81 7.39 6.66 -10.87
C ALA A 81 8.34 7.29 -9.85
N PRO A 82 8.33 8.62 -9.76
CA PRO A 82 9.06 9.31 -8.72
C PRO A 82 8.54 8.97 -7.32
N GLU A 83 9.43 8.93 -6.32
CA GLU A 83 9.08 8.58 -4.94
C GLU A 83 7.98 9.49 -4.35
N ARG A 84 8.01 10.80 -4.65
CA ARG A 84 6.96 11.74 -4.22
C ARG A 84 5.56 11.41 -4.77
N GLU A 85 5.48 10.60 -5.82
CA GLU A 85 4.24 10.15 -6.46
C GLU A 85 3.88 8.71 -6.04
N ILE A 86 4.50 8.18 -5.00
CA ILE A 86 4.25 6.83 -4.46
C ILE A 86 3.85 6.93 -2.99
N ILE A 87 2.81 6.19 -2.62
CA ILE A 87 2.37 5.96 -1.24
C ILE A 87 2.09 4.47 -1.04
N ILE A 88 2.09 4.00 0.20
CA ILE A 88 1.79 2.60 0.52
C ILE A 88 0.28 2.35 0.41
N ASP A 89 -0.13 1.25 -0.23
CA ASP A 89 -1.50 0.74 -0.09
C ASP A 89 -1.61 -0.08 1.19
N GLY A 90 -1.94 0.61 2.29
CA GLY A 90 -2.02 -0.03 3.60
C GLY A 90 -3.28 -0.87 3.84
N ARG A 91 -4.28 -0.84 2.95
CA ARG A 91 -5.68 -1.22 3.29
C ARG A 91 -5.83 -2.68 3.69
N ASP A 92 -5.04 -3.57 3.11
CA ASP A 92 -5.14 -5.00 3.40
C ASP A 92 -4.18 -5.48 4.49
N PHE A 93 -3.24 -4.65 4.97
CA PHE A 93 -2.28 -5.07 6.00
C PHE A 93 -2.06 -3.99 7.06
N LEU A 94 -1.53 -2.82 6.67
CA LEU A 94 -1.09 -1.80 7.61
C LEU A 94 -2.25 -1.18 8.41
N TYR A 95 -3.39 -0.85 7.79
CA TYR A 95 -4.55 -0.33 8.54
C TYR A 95 -5.09 -1.34 9.56
N PRO A 96 -5.34 -2.62 9.20
CA PRO A 96 -5.68 -3.64 10.18
C PRO A 96 -4.69 -3.73 11.36
N VAL A 97 -3.38 -3.65 11.10
CA VAL A 97 -2.36 -3.69 12.16
C VAL A 97 -2.38 -2.42 13.01
N PHE A 98 -2.58 -1.23 12.44
CA PHE A 98 -2.73 0.00 13.22
C PHE A 98 -3.97 -0.05 14.12
N GLN A 99 -5.10 -0.53 13.59
CA GLN A 99 -6.37 -0.57 14.31
C GLN A 99 -6.41 -1.65 15.40
N PHE A 100 -5.91 -2.84 15.08
CA PHE A 100 -6.12 -4.06 15.87
C PHE A 100 -4.83 -4.77 16.28
N GLY A 101 -3.68 -4.15 16.03
CA GLY A 101 -2.36 -4.69 16.35
C GLY A 101 -2.18 -4.90 17.84
N VAL A 102 -1.50 -5.99 18.19
CA VAL A 102 -0.99 -6.22 19.54
C VAL A 102 0.44 -5.69 19.57
N PRO A 103 0.73 -4.56 20.25
CA PRO A 103 1.98 -3.81 20.05
C PRO A 103 3.25 -4.66 20.21
N GLU A 104 3.25 -5.59 21.15
CA GLU A 104 4.39 -6.45 21.51
C GLU A 104 4.74 -7.43 20.38
N ARG A 105 3.74 -7.83 19.59
CA ARG A 105 3.89 -8.66 18.39
C ARG A 105 4.15 -7.81 17.15
N ALA A 106 3.42 -6.71 17.02
CA ALA A 106 3.38 -5.90 15.81
C ALA A 106 4.62 -4.99 15.65
N ARG A 107 5.21 -4.44 16.73
CA ARG A 107 6.39 -3.56 16.65
C ARG A 107 7.57 -4.18 15.88
N PRO A 108 8.11 -5.36 16.27
CA PRO A 108 9.26 -5.94 15.56
C PRO A 108 8.94 -6.23 14.10
N ALA A 109 7.73 -6.73 13.82
CA ALA A 109 7.26 -7.01 12.47
C ALA A 109 7.17 -5.74 11.61
N LEU A 110 6.55 -4.68 12.12
CA LEU A 110 6.44 -3.40 11.42
C LEU A 110 7.83 -2.79 11.16
N ALA A 111 8.74 -2.83 12.14
CA ALA A 111 10.09 -2.31 11.96
C ALA A 111 10.88 -3.06 10.89
N SER A 112 10.66 -4.37 10.77
CA SER A 112 11.31 -5.22 9.76
C SER A 112 10.80 -4.93 8.34
N VAL A 113 9.49 -4.72 8.19
CA VAL A 113 8.83 -4.55 6.87
C VAL A 113 8.86 -3.10 6.39
N PHE A 114 8.60 -2.16 7.30
CA PHE A 114 8.39 -0.74 6.98
C PHE A 114 9.49 0.18 7.54
N GLY A 115 10.57 -0.40 8.06
CA GLY A 115 11.65 0.33 8.71
C GLY A 115 11.27 0.90 10.08
N SER A 116 12.26 1.33 10.86
CA SER A 116 12.04 1.87 12.22
C SER A 116 11.21 3.16 12.24
N ALA A 117 11.17 3.89 11.12
CA ALA A 117 10.39 5.10 10.92
C ALA A 117 8.89 4.89 11.17
N ILE A 118 8.34 3.71 10.90
CA ILE A 118 6.91 3.41 11.11
C ILE A 118 6.50 3.49 12.59
N LEU A 119 7.43 3.17 13.51
CA LEU A 119 7.11 2.98 14.93
C LEU A 119 6.62 4.28 15.57
N ARG A 120 7.12 5.43 15.11
CA ARG A 120 6.66 6.74 15.60
C ARG A 120 5.17 6.99 15.35
N TYR A 121 4.59 6.35 14.32
CA TYR A 121 3.17 6.43 14.00
C TYR A 121 2.39 5.33 14.72
N ALA A 122 2.91 4.10 14.70
CA ALA A 122 2.28 2.96 15.34
C ALA A 122 2.15 3.14 16.86
N ASP A 123 3.20 3.61 17.55
CA ASP A 123 3.18 3.84 18.99
C ASP A 123 2.16 4.92 19.38
N ARG A 124 1.98 5.95 18.54
CA ARG A 124 0.97 6.99 18.74
C ARG A 124 -0.45 6.49 18.47
N ALA A 125 -0.61 5.59 17.50
CA ALA A 125 -1.89 4.92 17.27
C ALA A 125 -2.27 4.06 18.48
N TRP A 126 -1.34 3.29 19.01
CA TRP A 126 -1.63 2.40 20.14
C TRP A 126 -1.65 3.09 21.51
N SER A 127 -1.24 4.35 21.60
CA SER A 127 -1.42 5.16 22.83
C SER A 127 -2.84 5.72 23.00
N THR A 128 -3.76 5.44 22.08
CA THR A 128 -5.17 5.84 22.14
C THR A 128 -6.08 4.64 21.88
N GLU A 129 -7.27 4.63 22.47
CA GLU A 129 -8.32 3.65 22.18
C GLU A 129 -9.21 4.07 20.99
N GLU A 130 -9.07 5.30 20.51
CA GLU A 130 -9.90 5.84 19.43
C GLU A 130 -9.47 5.29 18.06
N GLN A 131 -10.28 4.39 17.50
CA GLN A 131 -10.01 3.75 16.20
C GLN A 131 -9.87 4.73 15.04
N SER A 132 -10.66 5.81 15.03
CA SER A 132 -10.52 6.88 14.03
C SER A 132 -9.15 7.53 14.09
N LEU A 133 -8.63 7.80 15.28
CA LEU A 133 -7.31 8.39 15.45
C LEU A 133 -6.18 7.42 15.04
N ARG A 134 -6.33 6.12 15.30
CA ARG A 134 -5.41 5.08 14.80
C ARG A 134 -5.29 5.09 13.27
N ILE A 135 -6.43 5.22 12.58
CA ILE A 135 -6.48 5.33 11.11
C ILE A 135 -5.74 6.58 10.65
N LEU A 136 -5.94 7.74 11.28
CA LEU A 136 -5.27 8.97 10.88
C LEU A 136 -3.74 8.87 11.01
N TYR A 137 -3.22 8.20 12.04
CA TYR A 137 -1.78 7.94 12.13
C TYR A 137 -1.28 7.00 11.03
N CYS A 138 -2.09 6.02 10.63
CA CYS A 138 -1.79 5.17 9.48
C CYS A 138 -1.78 5.98 8.17
N ASP A 139 -2.71 6.92 8.00
CA ASP A 139 -2.75 7.82 6.83
C ASP A 139 -1.48 8.65 6.69
N LEU A 140 -0.89 9.08 7.81
CA LEU A 140 0.42 9.75 7.81
C LEU A 140 1.56 8.77 7.48
N ALA A 141 1.55 7.59 8.10
CA ALA A 141 2.59 6.58 7.90
C ALA A 141 2.72 6.11 6.46
N VAL A 142 1.60 5.86 5.75
CA VAL A 142 1.62 5.36 4.37
C VAL A 142 2.23 6.36 3.37
N GLN A 143 2.45 7.61 3.78
CA GLN A 143 3.01 8.67 2.93
C GLN A 143 4.41 9.13 3.35
N ASP A 144 4.93 8.69 4.50
CA ASP A 144 6.28 9.03 4.97
C ASP A 144 7.32 8.40 4.04
N ASP A 145 8.19 9.22 3.45
CA ASP A 145 9.20 8.79 2.48
C ASP A 145 10.14 7.73 3.08
N GLU A 146 10.53 7.85 4.36
CA GLU A 146 11.38 6.85 5.02
C GLU A 146 10.68 5.48 5.12
N VAL A 147 9.36 5.49 5.35
CA VAL A 147 8.53 4.29 5.46
C VAL A 147 8.27 3.68 4.08
N VAL A 148 7.98 4.51 3.09
CA VAL A 148 7.77 4.12 1.69
C VAL A 148 9.04 3.47 1.13
N ALA A 149 10.20 4.11 1.33
CA ALA A 149 11.48 3.60 0.86
C ALA A 149 11.84 2.25 1.50
N ALA A 150 11.65 2.11 2.83
CA ALA A 150 11.88 0.85 3.52
C ALA A 150 11.00 -0.27 2.95
N HIS A 151 9.69 -0.01 2.81
CA HIS A 151 8.73 -0.99 2.26
C HIS A 151 9.04 -1.37 0.81
N ALA A 152 9.60 -0.43 0.02
CA ALA A 152 9.96 -0.70 -1.38
C ALA A 152 11.09 -1.74 -1.51
N THR A 153 11.91 -1.87 -0.46
CA THR A 153 12.99 -2.87 -0.39
C THR A 153 12.60 -4.13 0.39
N ASN A 154 11.37 -4.22 0.90
CA ASN A 154 10.92 -5.33 1.71
C ASN A 154 10.94 -6.67 0.95
N GLY A 155 11.60 -7.66 1.56
CA GLY A 155 11.64 -9.04 1.07
C GLY A 155 10.52 -9.93 1.63
N ILE A 156 10.00 -9.59 2.82
CA ILE A 156 9.12 -10.44 3.63
C ILE A 156 7.72 -10.49 3.00
N VAL A 157 7.24 -11.70 2.73
CA VAL A 157 5.92 -11.91 2.13
C VAL A 157 4.82 -11.80 3.19
N LEU A 158 3.93 -10.84 3.00
CA LEU A 158 2.82 -10.51 3.89
C LEU A 158 1.54 -11.25 3.48
N GLY A 159 0.77 -11.66 4.48
CA GLY A 159 -0.60 -12.16 4.31
C GLY A 159 -1.61 -11.11 4.75
N GLY A 160 -2.36 -10.55 3.81
CA GLY A 160 -3.35 -9.50 4.08
C GLY A 160 -4.70 -9.99 4.59
N LYS A 161 -5.53 -9.06 5.08
CA LYS A 161 -6.89 -9.30 5.61
C LYS A 161 -7.79 -10.02 4.62
N SER A 162 -7.67 -9.70 3.34
CA SER A 162 -8.47 -10.27 2.26
C SER A 162 -7.79 -11.50 1.64
N ARG A 163 -6.89 -12.16 2.39
CA ARG A 163 -6.06 -13.29 1.95
C ARG A 163 -5.17 -12.93 0.75
N THR A 164 -4.81 -11.65 0.62
CA THR A 164 -3.82 -11.23 -0.38
C THR A 164 -2.42 -11.67 0.03
N VAL A 165 -1.55 -11.89 -0.95
CA VAL A 165 -0.17 -12.35 -0.76
C VAL A 165 0.74 -11.41 -1.52
N PHE A 166 1.57 -10.67 -0.80
CA PHE A 166 2.44 -9.64 -1.38
C PHE A 166 3.60 -9.31 -0.43
N ALA A 167 4.78 -9.01 -0.95
CA ALA A 167 5.82 -8.35 -0.16
C ALA A 167 5.64 -6.82 -0.16
N SER A 168 5.10 -6.27 -1.25
CA SER A 168 4.91 -4.83 -1.41
C SER A 168 3.57 -4.48 -2.05
N ALA A 169 2.96 -3.39 -1.57
CA ALA A 169 1.70 -2.86 -2.09
C ALA A 169 1.75 -1.32 -2.00
N PHE A 170 1.58 -0.67 -3.16
CA PHE A 170 1.69 0.76 -3.34
C PHE A 170 0.52 1.31 -4.15
N MET A 171 0.37 2.61 -4.06
CA MET A 171 -0.42 3.44 -4.95
C MET A 171 0.54 4.42 -5.63
N ALA A 172 0.54 4.44 -6.97
CA ALA A 172 1.26 5.41 -7.77
C ALA A 172 0.29 6.48 -8.29
N ARG A 173 0.69 7.75 -8.26
CA ARG A 173 -0.16 8.86 -8.73
C ARG A 173 -0.44 8.71 -10.21
N ALA A 174 -1.70 8.84 -10.59
CA ALA A 174 -2.11 8.79 -11.99
C ALA A 174 -2.26 10.21 -12.58
N PRO A 175 -2.09 10.36 -13.91
CA PRO A 175 -1.77 9.30 -14.87
C PRO A 175 -0.30 8.88 -14.83
N ILE A 176 -0.03 7.59 -15.07
CA ILE A 176 1.32 7.14 -15.42
C ILE A 176 1.51 7.38 -16.91
N MET A 177 2.33 8.36 -17.25
CA MET A 177 2.52 8.80 -18.63
C MET A 177 3.17 7.71 -19.50
N PRO A 178 2.87 7.65 -20.81
CA PRO A 178 3.48 6.68 -21.74
C PRO A 178 5.01 6.61 -21.68
N ALA A 179 5.67 7.77 -21.51
CA ALA A 179 7.12 7.88 -21.43
C ALA A 179 7.73 7.16 -20.20
N ASN A 180 6.91 6.90 -19.19
CA ASN A 180 7.31 6.22 -17.96
C ASN A 180 7.05 4.70 -18.03
N ILE A 181 6.32 4.21 -19.05
CA ILE A 181 6.09 2.78 -19.24
C ILE A 181 7.36 2.13 -19.80
N ARG A 182 7.88 1.14 -19.08
CA ARG A 182 9.10 0.40 -19.45
C ARG A 182 8.78 -0.92 -20.13
N ALA A 183 7.79 -1.65 -19.63
CA ALA A 183 7.37 -2.92 -20.21
C ALA A 183 5.86 -3.14 -20.08
N VAL A 184 5.32 -3.93 -21.01
CA VAL A 184 3.96 -4.44 -20.97
C VAL A 184 4.06 -5.88 -21.44
N ASP A 185 3.86 -6.82 -20.51
CA ASP A 185 4.01 -8.25 -20.75
C ASP A 185 2.66 -8.94 -20.55
N VAL A 186 2.31 -9.81 -21.49
CA VAL A 186 1.23 -10.78 -21.30
C VAL A 186 1.85 -12.03 -20.71
N VAL A 187 1.39 -12.44 -19.54
CA VAL A 187 1.91 -13.58 -18.80
C VAL A 187 0.87 -14.70 -18.75
N LYS A 188 1.31 -15.95 -18.68
CA LYS A 188 0.40 -17.08 -18.53
C LYS A 188 0.21 -17.37 -17.05
N ALA A 189 -1.05 -17.40 -16.60
CA ALA A 189 -1.36 -17.67 -15.20
C ALA A 189 -0.86 -19.05 -14.71
N VAL A 190 -0.75 -20.03 -15.62
CA VAL A 190 -0.22 -21.37 -15.30
C VAL A 190 1.26 -21.37 -14.90
N ASP A 191 2.02 -20.32 -15.26
CA ASP A 191 3.45 -20.21 -14.95
C ASP A 191 3.67 -19.50 -13.59
N TYR A 192 2.60 -19.00 -12.95
CA TYR A 192 2.69 -18.28 -11.69
C TYR A 192 2.52 -19.22 -10.49
N SER A 193 3.52 -19.19 -9.60
CA SER A 193 3.42 -19.78 -8.26
C SER A 193 3.41 -18.66 -7.22
N ALA A 194 2.45 -18.71 -6.30
CA ALA A 194 2.38 -17.73 -5.22
C ALA A 194 3.49 -18.00 -4.20
N PRO A 195 4.17 -16.95 -3.71
CA PRO A 195 5.16 -17.11 -2.66
C PRO A 195 4.47 -17.53 -1.34
N GLU A 196 5.24 -18.16 -0.46
CA GLU A 196 4.79 -18.53 0.88
C GLU A 196 4.65 -17.28 1.74
N VAL A 197 3.58 -17.22 2.56
CA VAL A 197 3.37 -16.12 3.49
C VAL A 197 4.27 -16.33 4.71
N GLU A 198 5.16 -15.37 4.94
CA GLU A 198 6.05 -15.35 6.11
C GLU A 198 5.41 -14.61 7.29
N LEU A 199 4.58 -13.61 7.01
CA LEU A 199 3.99 -12.74 8.03
C LEU A 199 2.49 -12.50 7.79
N PRO A 200 1.61 -13.35 8.34
CA PRO A 200 0.17 -13.13 8.32
C PRO A 200 -0.23 -11.94 9.21
N PHE A 201 -1.14 -11.07 8.74
CA PHE A 201 -1.63 -9.96 9.56
C PHE A 201 -2.33 -10.44 10.86
N ARG A 202 -2.89 -11.65 10.85
CA ARG A 202 -3.58 -12.23 12.03
C ARG A 202 -2.63 -12.40 13.20
N ASP A 203 -1.39 -12.81 12.93
CA ASP A 203 -0.38 -13.06 13.95
C ASP A 203 0.01 -11.77 14.69
N LEU A 204 -0.19 -10.62 14.03
CA LEU A 204 0.10 -9.30 14.57
C LEU A 204 -1.09 -8.64 15.25
N THR A 205 -2.29 -9.19 15.13
CA THR A 205 -3.53 -8.56 15.57
C THR A 205 -4.27 -9.42 16.60
N ILE A 206 -5.32 -8.85 17.20
CA ILE A 206 -6.19 -9.57 18.13
C ILE A 206 -6.94 -10.76 17.48
N PHE A 207 -6.90 -10.90 16.16
CA PHE A 207 -7.58 -11.98 15.42
C PHE A 207 -6.76 -13.26 15.29
N GLY A 208 -5.49 -13.27 15.73
CA GLY A 208 -4.63 -14.45 15.79
C GLY A 208 -4.63 -15.17 17.13
N LEU A 209 -5.60 -14.88 18.00
CA LEU A 209 -5.84 -15.58 19.26
C LEU A 209 -6.94 -16.63 19.10
#